data_AF-A0A091JCM6-F1
#
_entry.id   AF-A0A091JCM6-F1
#
_cell.length_a   1.000
_cell.length_b   1.000
_cell.length_c   1.000
_cell.angle_alpha   90.00
_cell.angle_beta   90.00
_cell.angle_gamma   90.00
#
_symmetry.space_group_name_H-M   'P 1'
#
loop_
_entity.id
_entity.type
_entity.pdbx_description
1 polymer ?
#
loop_
_entity_poly.entity_id
_entity_poly.type
_entity_poly.pdbx_seq_one_letter_code
_entity_poly.pdbx_strand_id
1 'polypeptide(L)' 'QHTHYPQFASQEYAGQSRRGPFGDALLEFDGSVGQLLQALQENGLANTTLVFFTSDNG' A
#
# COMPACT_ATOMS: atom_id res chain seq x y z
N GLN A 1 -7.06 5.68 3.91
CA GLN A 1 -7.90 4.67 4.61
C GLN A 1 -7.80 3.42 3.77
N HIS A 2 -7.30 2.31 4.30
CA HIS A 2 -7.22 1.07 3.51
C HIS A 2 -7.71 -0.13 4.32
N THR A 3 -8.26 -1.08 3.58
CA THR A 3 -8.87 -2.37 3.95
C THR A 3 -10.09 -2.38 4.89
N HIS A 4 -10.38 -1.32 5.65
CA HIS A 4 -11.65 -1.21 6.38
C HIS A 4 -12.79 -0.74 5.45
N TYR A 5 -13.99 -1.28 5.64
CA TYR A 5 -15.20 -0.87 4.90
C TYR A 5 -15.64 0.56 5.26
N PRO A 6 -16.16 1.37 4.30
CA PRO A 6 -16.29 1.10 2.86
C PRO A 6 -14.95 1.15 2.13
N GLN A 7 -14.82 0.35 1.08
CA GLN A 7 -13.59 0.30 0.28
C GLN A 7 -13.54 1.50 -0.67
N PHE A 8 -12.42 2.22 -0.64
CA PHE A 8 -12.13 3.32 -1.55
C PHE A 8 -10.76 3.07 -2.18
N ALA A 9 -10.67 3.36 -3.47
CA ALA A 9 -9.41 3.43 -4.21
C ALA A 9 -9.41 4.72 -5.04
N SER A 10 -8.26 5.37 -5.22
CA SER A 10 -8.17 6.49 -6.15
C SER A 10 -8.41 6.07 -7.60
N GLN A 11 -8.70 7.03 -8.49
CA GLN A 11 -8.98 6.76 -9.91
C GLN A 11 -7.85 6.01 -10.60
N GLU A 12 -6.61 6.22 -10.16
CA GLU A 12 -5.45 5.52 -10.68
C GLU A 12 -5.54 4.01 -10.41
N TYR A 13 -6.04 3.58 -9.26
CA TYR A 13 -6.03 2.18 -8.83
C TYR A 13 -7.39 1.47 -8.99
N ALA A 14 -8.48 2.21 -9.19
CA ALA A 14 -9.81 1.67 -9.38
C ALA A 14 -9.93 0.77 -10.63
N GLY A 15 -10.48 -0.43 -10.47
CA GLY A 15 -10.70 -1.40 -11.54
C GLY A 15 -9.43 -2.12 -12.03
N GLN A 16 -8.28 -1.90 -11.40
CA GLN A 16 -7.02 -2.51 -11.84
C GLN A 16 -6.82 -3.93 -11.29
N SER A 17 -7.36 -4.24 -10.11
CA SER A 17 -7.14 -5.54 -9.50
C SER A 17 -8.18 -6.57 -9.96
N ARG A 18 -7.76 -7.84 -10.00
CA ARG A 18 -8.67 -8.98 -10.26
C ARG A 18 -9.60 -9.30 -9.08
N ARG A 19 -9.46 -8.62 -7.94
CA ARG A 19 -10.19 -8.88 -6.69
C ARG A 19 -11.20 -7.76 -6.37
N GLY A 20 -11.60 -6.99 -7.37
CA GLY A 20 -12.61 -5.93 -7.24
C GLY A 20 -12.17 -4.81 -6.27
N PRO A 21 -13.12 -4.05 -5.70
CA PRO A 21 -12.81 -2.84 -4.93
C PRO A 21 -11.89 -3.06 -3.72
N PHE A 22 -11.97 -4.23 -3.08
CA PHE A 22 -11.04 -4.60 -2.02
C PHE A 22 -9.61 -4.71 -2.54
N GLY A 23 -9.43 -5.39 -3.67
CA GLY A 23 -8.12 -5.55 -4.27
C GLY A 23 -7.58 -4.24 -4.85
N ASP A 24 -8.44 -3.33 -5.30
CA ASP A 24 -8.04 -2.00 -5.75
C ASP A 24 -7.52 -1.16 -4.58
N ALA A 25 -8.21 -1.20 -3.43
CA ALA A 25 -7.75 -0.55 -2.21
C ALA A 25 -6.45 -1.17 -1.67
N LEU A 26 -6.26 -2.49 -1.84
CA LEU A 26 -5.02 -3.17 -1.47
C LEU A 26 -3.87 -2.82 -2.43
N LEU A 27 -4.14 -2.70 -3.73
CA LEU A 27 -3.16 -2.32 -4.74
C LEU A 27 -2.66 -0.89 -4.51
N GLU A 28 -3.56 0.04 -4.17
CA GLU A 28 -3.18 1.40 -3.80
C GLU A 28 -2.31 1.45 -2.53
N PHE A 29 -2.66 0.63 -1.54
CA PHE A 29 -1.87 0.49 -0.33
C PHE A 29 -0.46 -0.05 -0.64
N ASP A 30 -0.35 -1.10 -1.46
CA ASP A 30 0.92 -1.67 -1.90
C ASP A 30 1.78 -0.65 -2.66
N GLY A 31 1.19 0.12 -3.58
CA GLY A 31 1.87 1.20 -4.29
C GLY A 31 2.42 2.28 -3.35
N SER A 32 1.65 2.65 -2.33
CA SER A 32 2.07 3.63 -1.32
C SER A 32 3.26 3.11 -0.47
N VAL A 33 3.26 1.83 -0.11
CA VAL A 33 4.40 1.19 0.57
C VAL A 33 5.63 1.18 -0.34
N GLY A 34 5.45 0.90 -1.64
CA GLY A 34 6.52 0.97 -2.64
C GLY A 34 7.20 2.35 -2.68
N GLN A 35 6.42 3.43 -2.67
CA GLN A 35 6.94 4.81 -2.64
C GLN A 35 7.76 5.09 -1.36
N LEU A 36 7.31 4.59 -0.20
CA LEU A 36 8.04 4.74 1.06
C LEU A 36 9.40 4.02 1.01
N LEU A 37 9.42 2.77 0.53
CA LEU A 37 10.64 1.98 0.41
C LEU A 37 11.62 2.62 -0.58
N GLN A 38 11.12 3.13 -1.70
CA GLN A 38 11.92 3.86 -2.68
C GLN A 38 12.54 5.12 -2.06
N ALA A 39 11.77 5.90 -1.29
CA ALA A 39 12.30 7.08 -0.60
C ALA A 39 13.41 6.72 0.41
N LEU A 40 13.27 5.62 1.15
CA LEU A 40 14.34 5.13 2.04
C LEU A 40 15.61 4.76 1.26
N GLN A 41 15.47 4.16 0.09
CA GLN A 41 16.59 3.81 -0.77
C GLN A 41 17.29 5.05 -1.35
N GLU A 42 16.53 6.01 -1.88
CA GLU A 42 17.05 7.25 -2.49
C GLU A 42 17.79 8.13 -1.47
N ASN A 43 17.39 8.08 -0.20
CA ASN A 43 18.04 8.82 0.89
C ASN A 43 19.16 8.02 1.58
N GLY A 44 19.48 6.81 1.11
CA GLY A 44 20.54 5.96 1.69
C GLY A 44 20.22 5.39 3.08
N LEU A 45 18.95 5.41 3.49
CA LEU A 45 18.48 5.00 4.82
C LEU A 45 18.02 3.54 4.88
N ALA A 46 17.95 2.85 3.73
CA ALA A 46 17.42 1.48 3.63
C ALA A 46 18.13 0.47 4.57
N ASN A 47 19.43 0.60 4.76
CA ASN A 47 20.21 -0.33 5.59
C ASN A 47 20.20 -0.01 7.10
N THR A 48 19.61 1.13 7.49
CA THR A 48 19.55 1.60 8.89
C THR A 48 18.13 1.78 9.37
N THR A 49 17.14 1.37 8.58
CA THR A 49 15.72 1.52 8.89
C THR A 49 15.07 0.15 8.94
N LEU A 50 14.52 -0.21 10.11
CA LEU A 50 13.70 -1.41 10.24
C LEU A 50 12.27 -1.09 9.78
N VAL A 51 11.79 -1.81 8.76
CA VAL A 51 10.40 -1.73 8.29
C VAL A 51 9.67 -3.00 8.74
N PHE A 52 8.54 -2.84 9.42
CA PHE A 52 7.69 -3.94 9.87
C PHE A 52 6.26 -3.72 9.40
N PHE A 53 5.69 -4.71 8.71
CA PHE A 53 4.34 -4.65 8.15
C PHE A 53 3.43 -5.69 8.84
N THR A 54 2.23 -5.28 9.21
CA THR A 54 1.21 -6.13 9.84
C THR A 54 -0.20 -5.59 9.57
N SER A 55 -1.21 -6.44 9.77
CA SER A 55 -2.62 -6.03 9.93
C SER A 55 -2.98 -5.95 11.41
N ASP A 56 -4.05 -5.24 11.75
CA ASP A 56 -4.65 -5.22 13.09
C ASP A 56 -5.44 -6.48 13.41
N ASN A 57 -6.21 -6.97 12.43
CA ASN A 57 -6.98 -8.22 12.46
C ASN A 57 -7.28 -8.74 11.04
N GLY A 58 -7.99 -9.87 10.97
CA GLY A 58 -8.64 -10.38 9.75
C GLY A 58 -10.02 -9.81 9.56
#